data_AF-A0A1I7VHT6-F1
#
_entry.id   AF-A0A1I7VHT6-F1
#
_cell.length_a   1.000
_cell.length_b   1.000
_cell.length_c   1.000
_cell.angle_alpha   90.00
_cell.angle_beta   90.00
_cell.angle_gamma   90.00
#
_symmetry.space_group_name_H-M   'P 1'
#
loop_
_entity.id
_entity.type
_entity.pdbx_description
1 polymer ?
#
loop_
_entity_poly.entity_id
_entity_poly.type
_entity_poly.pdbx_seq_one_letter_code
_entity_poly.pdbx_strand_id
1 'polypeptide(L)'
;MDTAMPEQPTKPDAVVNQEELDKQDENVDENDNEKDEEERPIIALHLMPNIAYNFEDAKKRILPLFESLNLTKEENNLRLAFRIDLTATNMISAFGALLKYLDAVRLGVEFEDINTKTPITAIKSITLEEIVQVDSSTKRALQIFQDELHPSACKAYSIGDTREGISLFRMCNRCQSKSGEALLRRWFERPTTNRETLTNRVTAIHYFAQDCNLDAADFIRIRLKKICILKGILKRVKSQRLTLNDWRNLYTV
;
A
#
# COMPACT_ATOMS: atom_id res chain seq x y z
N MET A 1 -27.90 1.61 -81.39
CA MET A 1 -27.11 2.65 -80.70
C MET A 1 -27.98 3.16 -79.57
N ASP A 2 -27.33 3.59 -78.50
CA ASP A 2 -27.89 4.33 -77.38
C ASP A 2 -28.28 3.53 -76.11
N THR A 3 -27.26 3.45 -75.25
CA THR A 3 -27.21 3.98 -73.88
C THR A 3 -28.33 3.60 -72.92
N ALA A 4 -27.98 2.78 -71.93
CA ALA A 4 -28.81 2.40 -70.80
C ALA A 4 -28.74 3.42 -69.65
N MET A 5 -29.90 3.83 -69.16
CA MET A 5 -30.23 3.99 -67.72
C MET A 5 -31.73 3.70 -67.56
N PRO A 6 -32.14 2.98 -66.49
CA PRO A 6 -33.48 3.16 -65.93
C PRO A 6 -33.39 3.52 -64.43
N GLU A 7 -34.03 4.62 -64.03
CA GLU A 7 -35.33 4.68 -63.32
C GLU A 7 -35.19 4.63 -61.78
N GLN A 8 -35.46 5.77 -61.14
CA GLN A 8 -35.99 5.83 -59.78
C GLN A 8 -37.49 6.12 -59.85
N PRO A 9 -38.31 5.47 -59.03
CA PRO A 9 -39.35 6.22 -58.35
C PRO A 9 -39.48 5.87 -56.85
N THR A 10 -39.64 6.94 -56.07
CA THR A 10 -40.07 7.03 -54.68
C THR A 10 -41.40 6.30 -54.39
N LYS A 11 -41.49 5.63 -53.22
CA LYS A 11 -42.67 5.57 -52.31
C LYS A 11 -42.33 4.83 -50.98
N PRO A 12 -43.20 4.86 -49.93
CA PRO A 12 -42.87 5.39 -48.61
C PRO A 12 -42.93 4.36 -47.45
N ASP A 13 -42.67 4.87 -46.24
CA ASP A 13 -42.78 4.29 -44.88
C ASP A 13 -43.53 2.96 -44.71
N ALA A 14 -42.84 1.99 -44.09
CA ALA A 14 -43.46 0.96 -43.26
C ALA A 14 -42.45 0.43 -42.21
N VAL A 15 -42.85 0.61 -40.95
CA VAL A 15 -42.27 0.09 -39.70
C VAL A 15 -41.91 -1.39 -39.79
N VAL A 16 -40.66 -1.77 -39.46
CA VAL A 16 -40.30 -3.15 -39.09
C VAL A 16 -39.23 -3.16 -37.98
N ASN A 17 -39.74 -3.43 -36.77
CA ASN A 17 -39.24 -4.30 -35.68
C ASN A 17 -37.82 -4.12 -35.12
N GLN A 18 -37.82 -3.63 -33.88
CA GLN A 18 -36.70 -3.30 -32.98
C GLN A 18 -36.13 -4.49 -32.19
N GLU A 19 -36.45 -5.75 -32.51
CA GLU A 19 -36.26 -6.89 -31.58
C GLU A 19 -35.10 -7.87 -31.88
N GLU A 20 -34.24 -7.60 -32.87
CA GLU A 20 -33.13 -8.54 -33.21
C GLU A 20 -31.71 -7.99 -33.08
N LEU A 21 -31.49 -6.93 -32.30
CA LEU A 21 -30.12 -6.46 -31.97
C LEU A 21 -29.72 -6.63 -30.48
N ASP A 22 -30.60 -7.18 -29.64
CA ASP A 22 -30.42 -7.26 -28.18
C ASP A 22 -29.68 -8.52 -27.67
N LYS A 23 -28.74 -9.12 -28.43
CA LYS A 23 -28.03 -10.33 -27.94
C LYS A 23 -26.53 -10.41 -28.13
N GLN A 24 -25.86 -9.30 -28.41
CA GLN A 24 -24.39 -9.26 -28.41
C GLN A 24 -23.84 -7.99 -27.77
N ASP A 25 -24.17 -7.75 -26.49
CA ASP A 25 -23.36 -6.84 -25.65
C ASP A 25 -23.50 -7.10 -24.14
N GLU A 26 -23.91 -8.31 -23.74
CA GLU A 26 -23.78 -8.77 -22.36
C GLU A 26 -22.46 -9.51 -22.17
N ASN A 27 -21.35 -8.76 -22.18
CA ASN A 27 -20.13 -9.09 -21.46
C ASN A 27 -19.34 -7.80 -21.22
N VAL A 28 -20.01 -6.82 -20.61
CA VAL A 28 -19.30 -5.76 -19.90
C VAL A 28 -18.70 -6.42 -18.67
N ASP A 29 -17.39 -6.60 -18.73
CA ASP A 29 -16.52 -6.98 -17.63
C ASP A 29 -16.73 -5.91 -16.52
N GLU A 30 -17.72 -6.13 -15.65
CA GLU A 30 -17.91 -5.41 -14.38
C GLU A 30 -16.76 -5.80 -13.45
N ASN A 31 -15.57 -5.33 -13.82
CA ASN A 31 -14.41 -5.25 -12.98
C ASN A 31 -14.10 -3.78 -12.73
N ASP A 32 -15.16 -3.03 -12.38
CA ASP A 32 -15.06 -1.79 -11.60
C ASP A 32 -14.59 -2.15 -10.19
N ASN A 33 -13.38 -2.69 -10.10
CA ASN A 33 -12.52 -2.34 -9.00
C ASN A 33 -12.23 -0.87 -9.21
N GLU A 34 -13.06 -0.01 -8.61
CA GLU A 34 -12.63 1.30 -8.12
C GLU A 34 -11.30 1.05 -7.45
N LYS A 35 -10.21 1.24 -8.21
CA LYS A 35 -8.88 1.27 -7.67
C LYS A 35 -8.98 2.42 -6.69
N ASP A 36 -8.94 2.12 -5.40
CA ASP A 36 -8.63 3.11 -4.38
C ASP A 36 -7.47 3.91 -4.98
N GLU A 37 -7.77 5.11 -5.47
CA GLU A 37 -6.77 6.06 -5.92
C GLU A 37 -6.03 6.38 -4.64
N GLU A 38 -5.00 5.59 -4.35
CA GLU A 38 -3.96 5.95 -3.41
C GLU A 38 -3.29 7.18 -4.04
N GLU A 39 -3.92 8.35 -3.88
CA GLU A 39 -3.31 9.64 -4.07
C GLU A 39 -1.99 9.57 -3.29
N ARG A 40 -0.89 9.32 -4.00
CA ARG A 40 0.42 9.34 -3.39
C ARG A 40 0.54 10.74 -2.79
N PRO A 41 0.82 10.87 -1.48
CA PRO A 41 0.84 12.17 -0.84
C PRO A 41 1.82 13.05 -1.61
N ILE A 42 1.40 14.28 -1.91
CA ILE A 42 2.29 15.32 -2.40
C ILE A 42 3.55 15.26 -1.53
N ILE A 43 4.70 14.96 -2.13
CA ILE A 43 5.97 14.89 -1.41
C ILE A 43 6.40 16.33 -1.16
N ALA A 44 5.71 17.00 -0.23
CA ALA A 44 6.09 18.30 0.27
C ALA A 44 7.30 18.09 1.17
N LEU A 45 8.46 18.58 0.73
CA LEU A 45 9.66 18.59 1.56
C LEU A 45 9.42 19.56 2.73
N HIS A 46 9.18 19.01 3.92
CA HIS A 46 8.97 19.82 5.12
C HIS A 46 10.25 19.82 5.98
N LEU A 47 10.95 20.96 5.97
CA LEU A 47 12.17 21.13 6.76
C LEU A 47 11.81 21.60 8.18
N MET A 48 12.17 20.81 9.19
CA MET A 48 11.99 21.20 10.58
C MET A 48 13.11 22.14 11.05
N PRO A 49 12.82 23.09 11.96
CA PRO A 49 13.84 23.98 12.50
C PRO A 49 14.84 23.19 13.34
N ASN A 50 16.08 23.67 13.42
CA ASN A 50 17.17 22.98 14.15
C ASN A 50 16.82 22.69 15.63
N ILE A 51 16.01 23.56 16.25
CA ILE A 51 15.51 23.39 17.62
C ILE A 51 14.69 22.10 17.78
N ALA A 52 14.05 21.60 16.71
CA ALA A 52 13.30 20.34 16.74
C ALA A 52 14.21 19.09 16.89
N TYR A 53 15.50 19.21 16.59
CA TYR A 53 16.48 18.13 16.65
C TYR A 53 17.30 18.11 17.95
N ASN A 54 16.85 18.83 18.99
CA ASN A 54 17.52 18.79 20.29
C ASN A 54 17.46 17.38 20.90
N PHE A 55 18.62 16.84 21.31
CA PHE A 55 18.75 15.48 21.82
C PHE A 55 17.97 15.24 23.13
N GLU A 56 18.05 16.16 24.08
CA GLU A 56 17.38 16.00 25.39
C GLU A 56 15.86 16.06 25.25
N ASP A 57 15.37 16.96 24.40
CA ASP A 57 13.93 17.06 24.11
C ASP A 57 13.44 15.83 23.35
N ALA A 58 14.22 15.32 22.40
CA ALA A 58 13.94 14.07 21.70
C ALA A 58 13.86 12.89 22.69
N LYS A 59 14.85 12.76 23.59
CA LYS A 59 14.89 11.69 24.59
C LYS A 59 13.67 11.71 25.52
N LYS A 60 13.30 12.89 26.04
CA LYS A 60 12.10 13.07 26.88
C LYS A 60 10.82 12.65 26.16
N ARG A 61 10.77 12.86 24.84
CA ARG A 61 9.60 12.54 24.01
C ARG A 61 9.52 11.06 23.63
N ILE A 62 10.68 10.40 23.52
CA ILE A 62 10.77 8.97 23.21
C ILE A 62 10.53 8.10 24.45
N LEU A 63 11.00 8.54 25.63
CA LEU A 63 10.85 7.80 26.90
C LEU A 63 9.44 7.24 27.16
N PRO A 64 8.34 8.03 27.09
CA PRO A 64 6.99 7.53 27.37
C PRO A 64 6.52 6.44 26.39
N LEU A 65 7.16 6.29 25.22
CA LEU A 65 6.82 5.24 24.26
C LEU A 65 7.27 3.85 24.72
N PHE A 66 8.26 3.79 25.62
CA PHE A 66 8.81 2.55 26.16
C PHE A 66 8.55 2.37 27.65
N GLU A 67 7.94 3.36 28.28
CA GLU A 67 7.64 3.41 29.70
C GLU A 67 6.64 2.31 30.09
N SER A 68 6.90 1.70 31.24
CA SER A 68 5.98 0.79 31.90
C SER A 68 5.57 1.41 33.23
N LEU A 69 4.26 1.45 33.49
CA LEU A 69 3.68 2.02 34.71
C LEU A 69 4.13 1.27 35.98
N ASN A 70 4.63 0.05 35.85
CA ASN A 70 5.07 -0.80 36.95
C ASN A 70 6.55 -0.62 37.32
N LEU A 71 7.29 0.24 36.63
CA LEU A 71 8.74 0.42 36.82
C LEU A 71 9.07 1.81 37.35
N THR A 72 10.14 1.91 38.12
CA THR A 72 10.71 3.19 38.55
C THR A 72 11.30 3.97 37.37
N LYS A 73 11.54 5.27 37.57
CA LYS A 73 12.11 6.14 36.53
C LYS A 73 13.47 5.65 36.04
N GLU A 74 14.30 5.11 36.94
CA GLU A 74 15.62 4.57 36.61
C GLU A 74 15.52 3.28 35.79
N GLU A 75 14.63 2.38 36.17
CA GLU A 75 14.36 1.14 35.42
C GLU A 75 13.78 1.43 34.02
N ASN A 76 12.89 2.42 33.89
CA ASN A 76 12.38 2.87 32.60
C ASN A 76 13.47 3.48 31.71
N ASN A 77 14.42 4.21 32.30
CA ASN A 77 15.59 4.71 31.56
C ASN A 77 16.50 3.57 31.08
N LEU A 78 16.75 2.57 31.92
CA LEU A 78 17.51 1.38 31.52
C LEU A 78 16.79 0.61 30.41
N ARG A 79 15.48 0.44 30.52
CA ARG A 79 14.65 -0.20 29.49
C ARG A 79 14.74 0.53 28.15
N LEU A 80 14.72 1.87 28.16
CA LEU A 80 14.94 2.67 26.95
C LEU A 80 16.34 2.40 26.37
N ALA A 81 17.38 2.40 27.20
CA ALA A 81 18.76 2.14 26.77
C ALA A 81 18.97 0.74 26.18
N PHE A 82 18.21 -0.27 26.62
CA PHE A 82 18.22 -1.61 26.03
C PHE A 82 17.46 -1.71 24.69
N ARG A 83 16.58 -0.76 24.39
CA ARG A 83 15.76 -0.78 23.17
C ARG A 83 16.34 0.10 22.06
N ILE A 84 17.01 1.18 22.43
CA ILE A 84 17.57 2.16 21.52
C ILE A 84 18.98 2.49 21.96
N ASP A 85 19.91 2.46 21.01
CA ASP A 85 21.27 2.94 21.25
C ASP A 85 21.27 4.46 21.53
N LEU A 86 21.49 4.81 22.79
CA LEU A 86 21.53 6.19 23.26
C LEU A 86 22.79 6.95 22.85
N THR A 87 23.81 6.26 22.33
CA THR A 87 25.05 6.88 21.85
C THR A 87 24.87 7.51 20.45
N ALA A 88 23.91 7.02 19.68
CA ALA A 88 23.58 7.52 18.35
C ALA A 88 22.73 8.80 18.42
N THR A 89 23.39 9.92 18.74
CA THR A 89 22.76 11.25 18.92
C THR A 89 21.88 11.67 17.73
N ASN A 90 22.40 11.52 16.50
CA ASN A 90 21.67 11.89 15.28
C ASN A 90 20.39 11.07 15.08
N MET A 91 20.42 9.78 15.40
CA MET A 91 19.25 8.90 15.28
C MET A 91 18.15 9.33 16.26
N ILE A 92 18.52 9.62 17.51
CA ILE A 92 17.59 10.04 18.55
C ILE A 92 17.01 11.42 18.23
N SER A 93 17.86 12.37 17.85
CA SER A 93 17.43 13.70 17.42
C SER A 93 16.47 13.65 16.24
N ALA A 94 16.78 12.86 15.20
CA ALA A 94 15.89 12.67 14.06
C ALA A 94 14.57 11.97 14.45
N PHE A 95 14.63 10.96 15.32
CA PHE A 95 13.44 10.27 15.79
C PHE A 95 12.53 11.21 16.60
N GLY A 96 13.08 11.98 17.54
CA GLY A 96 12.32 12.98 18.30
C GLY A 96 11.73 14.09 17.42
N ALA A 97 12.48 14.57 16.43
CA ALA A 97 12.00 15.53 15.45
C ALA A 97 10.83 14.97 14.62
N LEU A 98 10.91 13.71 14.19
CA LEU A 98 9.82 13.03 13.51
C LEU A 98 8.58 12.95 14.41
N LEU A 99 8.72 12.55 15.68
CA LEU A 99 7.60 12.51 16.62
C LEU A 99 6.95 13.89 16.80
N LYS A 100 7.76 14.95 16.86
CA LYS A 100 7.27 16.33 16.95
C LYS A 100 6.50 16.74 15.71
N TYR A 101 6.99 16.35 14.53
CA TYR A 101 6.31 16.58 13.27
C TYR A 101 4.98 15.81 13.18
N LEU A 102 4.95 14.53 13.57
CA LEU A 102 3.73 13.72 13.57
C LEU A 102 2.62 14.34 14.42
N ASP A 103 2.96 14.81 15.62
CA ASP A 103 2.01 15.52 16.50
C ASP A 103 1.57 16.86 15.90
N ALA A 104 2.46 17.61 15.24
CA ALA A 104 2.14 18.89 14.62
C ALA A 104 1.15 18.73 13.44
N VAL A 105 1.29 17.67 12.65
CA VAL A 105 0.37 17.35 11.54
C VAL A 105 -0.87 16.59 12.04
N ARG A 106 -0.88 16.16 13.31
CA ARG A 106 -1.98 15.40 13.93
C ARG A 106 -2.34 14.13 13.15
N LEU A 107 -1.33 13.45 12.62
CA LEU A 107 -1.53 12.27 11.77
C LEU A 107 -2.29 11.16 12.53
N GLY A 108 -3.40 10.69 11.96
CA GLY A 108 -4.24 9.63 12.52
C GLY A 108 -5.20 10.06 13.65
N VAL A 109 -5.12 11.32 14.07
CA VAL A 109 -5.95 11.95 15.11
C VAL A 109 -6.49 13.30 14.63
N GLU A 110 -6.65 13.46 13.31
CA GLU A 110 -7.01 14.73 12.68
C GLU A 110 -8.34 15.28 13.21
N PHE A 111 -9.24 14.38 13.62
CA PHE A 111 -10.59 14.68 14.12
C PHE A 111 -10.74 14.50 15.64
N GLU A 112 -9.69 14.15 16.37
CA GLU A 112 -9.75 13.99 17.83
C GLU A 112 -9.46 15.32 18.54
N ASP A 113 -9.52 15.35 19.88
CA ASP A 113 -9.20 16.54 20.67
C ASP A 113 -7.75 16.99 20.46
N ILE A 114 -7.51 18.31 20.51
CA ILE A 114 -6.19 18.94 20.26
C ILE A 114 -5.09 18.35 21.15
N ASN A 115 -5.45 17.85 22.33
CA ASN A 115 -4.53 17.26 23.30
C ASN A 115 -4.19 15.79 23.01
N THR A 116 -4.88 15.14 22.08
CA THR A 116 -4.61 13.76 21.72
C THR A 116 -3.37 13.68 20.83
N LYS A 117 -2.35 12.99 21.31
CA LYS A 117 -1.10 12.74 20.57
C LYS A 117 -1.30 11.68 19.50
N THR A 118 -0.45 11.70 18.48
CA THR A 118 -0.49 10.70 17.41
C THR A 118 -0.20 9.29 17.98
N PRO A 119 -1.10 8.30 17.78
CA PRO A 119 -0.91 6.95 18.31
C PRO A 119 0.18 6.24 17.52
N ILE A 120 1.17 5.71 18.24
CA ILE A 120 2.27 4.94 17.65
C ILE A 120 2.00 3.47 17.91
N THR A 121 1.70 2.72 16.86
CA THR A 121 1.35 1.29 16.98
C THR A 121 2.55 0.41 17.30
N ALA A 122 3.69 0.67 16.65
CA ALA A 122 4.89 -0.14 16.82
C ALA A 122 6.14 0.65 16.42
N ILE A 123 7.21 0.46 17.19
CA ILE A 123 8.56 0.94 16.85
C ILE A 123 9.40 -0.28 16.51
N LYS A 124 10.01 -0.28 15.33
CA LYS A 124 10.85 -1.37 14.85
C LYS A 124 12.23 -0.82 14.52
N SER A 125 13.27 -1.42 15.10
CA SER A 125 14.64 -1.19 14.69
C SER A 125 14.93 -1.92 13.38
N ILE A 126 15.78 -1.33 12.56
CA ILE A 126 16.25 -1.92 11.31
C ILE A 126 17.75 -1.78 11.30
N THR A 127 18.46 -2.88 11.13
CA THR A 127 19.92 -2.92 10.97
C THR A 127 20.25 -3.08 9.49
N LEU A 128 21.28 -2.37 9.02
CA LEU A 128 21.69 -2.44 7.61
C LEU A 128 22.40 -3.77 7.28
N GLU A 129 22.94 -4.46 8.27
CA GLU A 129 23.60 -5.77 8.13
C GLU A 129 22.62 -6.86 7.70
N GLU A 130 21.36 -6.77 8.14
CA GLU A 130 20.31 -7.74 7.82
C GLU A 130 19.64 -7.51 6.46
N ILE A 131 20.11 -6.50 5.69
CA ILE A 131 19.55 -6.08 4.41
C ILE A 131 20.61 -6.15 3.32
N VAL A 132 20.26 -6.74 2.18
CA VAL A 132 21.12 -6.70 1.00
C VAL A 132 21.18 -5.27 0.47
N GLN A 133 22.38 -4.68 0.46
CA GLN A 133 22.60 -3.36 -0.10
C GLN A 133 22.59 -3.44 -1.62
N VAL A 134 21.62 -2.75 -2.24
CA VAL A 134 21.47 -2.68 -3.70
C VAL A 134 21.28 -1.22 -4.08
N ASP A 135 22.18 -0.71 -4.91
CA ASP A 135 22.08 0.67 -5.40
C ASP A 135 20.82 0.89 -6.26
N SER A 136 20.37 2.13 -6.30
CA SER A 136 19.25 2.58 -7.13
C SER A 136 19.44 2.27 -8.62
N SER A 137 20.65 2.41 -9.15
CA SER A 137 20.97 2.09 -10.55
C SER A 137 20.81 0.59 -10.82
N THR A 138 21.28 -0.26 -9.91
CA THR A 138 21.13 -1.71 -9.98
C THR A 138 19.68 -2.14 -9.89
N LYS A 139 18.88 -1.54 -8.98
CA LYS A 139 17.44 -1.82 -8.87
C LYS A 139 16.69 -1.53 -10.17
N ARG A 140 17.07 -0.44 -10.86
CA ARG A 140 16.52 -0.06 -12.16
C ARG A 140 17.01 -0.97 -13.29
N ALA A 141 18.31 -1.29 -13.33
CA ALA A 141 18.90 -2.17 -14.35
C ALA A 141 18.32 -3.60 -14.29
N LEU A 142 18.04 -4.10 -13.09
CA LEU A 142 17.36 -5.38 -12.88
C LEU A 142 15.83 -5.29 -13.02
N GLN A 143 15.28 -4.09 -13.26
CA GLN A 143 13.84 -3.85 -13.35
C GLN A 143 13.08 -4.47 -12.16
N ILE A 144 13.60 -4.28 -10.94
CA ILE A 144 12.96 -4.76 -9.70
C ILE A 144 11.54 -4.20 -9.61
N PHE A 145 11.44 -2.89 -9.84
CA PHE A 145 10.20 -2.16 -10.05
C PHE A 145 10.33 -1.32 -11.32
N GLN A 146 9.22 -1.11 -12.01
CA GLN A 146 9.18 -0.23 -13.16
C GLN A 146 7.87 0.55 -13.14
N ASP A 147 7.95 1.87 -13.04
CA ASP A 147 6.79 2.74 -13.21
C ASP A 147 6.56 2.93 -14.72
N GLU A 148 5.38 2.55 -15.20
CA GLU A 148 4.94 2.77 -16.58
C GLU A 148 4.01 3.98 -16.61
N LEU A 149 4.36 4.95 -17.45
CA LEU A 149 3.55 6.15 -17.65
C LEU A 149 2.28 5.78 -18.40
N HIS A 150 1.16 6.41 -18.03
CA HIS A 150 -0.09 6.20 -18.73
C HIS A 150 0.05 6.58 -20.22
N PRO A 151 -0.46 5.78 -21.17
CA PRO A 151 -0.31 6.04 -22.61
C PRO A 151 -0.98 7.34 -23.08
N SER A 152 -1.93 7.88 -22.31
CA SER A 152 -2.49 9.20 -22.58
C SER A 152 -1.59 10.30 -22.01
N ALA A 153 -1.13 11.21 -22.88
CA ALA A 153 -0.27 12.34 -22.51
C ALA A 153 -0.87 13.26 -21.42
N CYS A 154 -2.21 13.33 -21.35
CA CYS A 154 -2.94 14.10 -20.33
C CYS A 154 -2.86 13.49 -18.92
N LYS A 155 -2.73 12.15 -18.82
CA LYS A 155 -2.58 11.44 -17.53
C LYS A 155 -1.16 10.96 -17.26
N ALA A 156 -0.28 11.00 -18.26
CA ALA A 156 1.11 10.58 -18.15
C ALA A 156 1.88 11.33 -17.05
N TYR A 157 1.52 12.58 -16.77
CA TYR A 157 2.13 13.41 -15.73
C TYR A 157 1.26 13.58 -14.48
N SER A 158 0.10 12.92 -14.42
CA SER A 158 -0.73 12.91 -13.23
C SER A 158 -0.04 12.07 -12.15
N ILE A 159 0.30 12.72 -11.03
CA ILE A 159 0.89 12.09 -9.85
C ILE A 159 -0.12 11.07 -9.31
N GLY A 160 0.01 9.80 -9.68
CA GLY A 160 -0.87 8.72 -9.23
C GLY A 160 -1.25 7.69 -10.27
N ASP A 161 -1.12 7.97 -11.57
CA ASP A 161 -1.54 7.03 -12.64
C ASP A 161 -0.39 6.21 -13.25
N THR A 162 0.76 6.18 -12.57
CA THR A 162 1.86 5.28 -12.95
C THR A 162 1.53 3.88 -12.48
N ARG A 163 1.22 2.99 -13.42
CA ARG A 163 1.01 1.58 -13.13
C ARG A 163 2.36 0.88 -13.07
N GLU A 164 2.44 -0.20 -12.30
CA GLU A 164 3.61 -1.07 -12.35
C GLU A 164 3.70 -1.70 -13.75
N GLY A 165 4.73 -1.34 -14.50
CA GLY A 165 5.06 -1.88 -15.81
C GLY A 165 5.56 -3.33 -15.75
N ILE A 166 6.23 -3.78 -16.81
CA ILE A 166 6.83 -5.12 -16.82
C ILE A 166 8.07 -5.11 -15.92
N SER A 167 7.91 -5.62 -14.69
CA SER A 167 8.97 -5.69 -13.67
C SER A 167 9.05 -7.08 -13.03
N LEU A 168 10.18 -7.38 -12.39
CA LEU A 168 10.35 -8.62 -11.63
C LEU A 168 9.31 -8.74 -10.52
N PHE A 169 9.00 -7.63 -9.83
CA PHE A 169 7.95 -7.60 -8.83
C PHE A 169 6.59 -8.02 -9.42
N ARG A 170 6.20 -7.44 -10.57
CA ARG A 170 4.92 -7.77 -11.23
C ARG A 170 4.85 -9.24 -11.65
N MET A 171 5.95 -9.81 -12.14
CA MET A 171 6.03 -11.22 -12.52
C MET A 171 5.87 -12.17 -11.32
N CYS A 172 6.47 -11.81 -10.17
CA CYS A 172 6.46 -12.62 -8.96
C CYS A 172 5.20 -12.39 -8.09
N ASN A 173 4.50 -11.28 -8.23
CA ASN A 173 3.34 -10.97 -7.42
C ASN A 173 2.12 -11.83 -7.82
N ARG A 174 1.86 -12.87 -7.02
CA ARG A 174 0.65 -13.71 -7.10
C ARG A 174 -0.25 -13.57 -5.86
N CYS A 175 0.00 -12.55 -5.03
CA CYS A 175 -0.75 -12.30 -3.80
C CYS A 175 -2.22 -11.98 -4.13
N GLN A 176 -3.15 -12.51 -3.32
CA GLN A 176 -4.58 -12.27 -3.49
C GLN A 176 -5.10 -11.10 -2.65
N SER A 177 -4.34 -10.70 -1.63
CA SER A 177 -4.67 -9.59 -0.74
C SER A 177 -3.69 -8.44 -0.92
N LYS A 178 -4.19 -7.22 -0.73
CA LYS A 178 -3.36 -6.00 -0.80
C LYS A 178 -2.32 -5.91 0.31
N SER A 179 -2.63 -6.45 1.49
CA SER A 179 -1.66 -6.57 2.59
C SER A 179 -0.51 -7.52 2.23
N GLY A 180 -0.81 -8.62 1.54
CA GLY A 180 0.20 -9.55 1.02
C GLY A 180 1.07 -8.91 -0.07
N GLU A 181 0.44 -8.22 -1.02
CA GLU A 181 1.12 -7.44 -2.07
C GLU A 181 2.09 -6.41 -1.46
N ALA A 182 1.65 -5.64 -0.46
CA ALA A 182 2.49 -4.66 0.23
C ALA A 182 3.67 -5.32 1.00
N LEU A 183 3.47 -6.50 1.59
CA LEU A 183 4.54 -7.25 2.25
C LEU A 183 5.56 -7.78 1.23
N LEU A 184 5.09 -8.34 0.12
CA LEU A 184 5.96 -8.82 -0.96
C LEU A 184 6.77 -7.67 -1.56
N ARG A 185 6.14 -6.51 -1.78
CA ARG A 185 6.84 -5.30 -2.26
C ARG A 185 7.98 -4.94 -1.32
N ARG A 186 7.74 -4.95 0.00
CA ARG A 186 8.79 -4.71 1.00
C ARG A 186 9.94 -5.72 0.91
N TRP A 187 9.66 -7.00 0.63
CA TRP A 187 10.71 -8.01 0.45
C TRP A 187 11.58 -7.74 -0.78
N PHE A 188 11.00 -7.25 -1.88
CA PHE A 188 11.74 -6.84 -3.08
C PHE A 188 12.53 -5.54 -2.87
N GLU A 189 11.98 -4.58 -2.12
CA GLU A 189 12.67 -3.33 -1.79
C GLU A 189 13.89 -3.55 -0.87
N ARG A 190 13.75 -4.49 0.08
CA ARG A 190 14.71 -4.77 1.14
C ARG A 190 14.87 -6.29 1.33
N PRO A 191 15.62 -6.97 0.44
CA PRO A 191 15.91 -8.38 0.60
C PRO A 191 16.71 -8.61 1.88
N THR A 192 16.38 -9.66 2.63
CA THR A 192 17.04 -9.96 3.91
C THR A 192 18.25 -10.88 3.71
N THR A 193 19.30 -10.66 4.50
CA THR A 193 20.49 -11.55 4.59
C THR A 193 20.36 -12.56 5.74
N ASN A 194 19.33 -12.42 6.59
CA ASN A 194 19.13 -13.27 7.76
C ASN A 194 18.80 -14.71 7.35
N ARG A 195 19.72 -15.63 7.62
CA ARG A 195 19.65 -17.03 7.18
C ARG A 195 18.43 -17.75 7.73
N GLU A 196 18.13 -17.56 9.02
CA GLU A 196 16.99 -18.20 9.67
C GLU A 196 15.67 -17.77 9.01
N THR A 197 15.52 -16.47 8.76
CA THR A 197 14.35 -15.93 8.07
C THR A 197 14.22 -16.49 6.65
N LEU A 198 15.33 -16.60 5.92
CA LEU A 198 15.34 -17.19 4.57
C LEU A 198 14.95 -18.68 4.59
N THR A 199 15.54 -19.46 5.50
CA THR A 199 15.20 -20.88 5.66
C THR A 199 13.73 -21.05 5.99
N ASN A 200 13.19 -20.29 6.94
CA ASN A 200 11.78 -20.37 7.32
C ASN A 200 10.84 -20.06 6.14
N ARG A 201 11.17 -19.04 5.33
CA ARG A 201 10.40 -18.70 4.13
C ARG A 201 10.44 -19.83 3.10
N VAL A 202 11.62 -20.39 2.83
CA VAL A 202 11.77 -21.50 1.88
C VAL A 202 11.03 -22.74 2.35
N THR A 203 11.11 -23.09 3.64
CA THR A 203 10.37 -24.21 4.22
C THR A 203 8.86 -24.03 4.06
N ALA A 204 8.34 -22.82 4.32
CA ALA A 204 6.92 -22.52 4.12
C ALA A 204 6.51 -22.66 2.63
N ILE A 205 7.33 -22.14 1.71
CA ILE A 205 7.07 -22.28 0.26
C ILE A 205 7.05 -23.76 -0.13
N HIS A 206 8.04 -24.54 0.33
CA HIS A 206 8.12 -25.98 0.05
C HIS A 206 6.87 -26.72 0.55
N TYR A 207 6.41 -26.41 1.76
CA TYR A 207 5.18 -26.99 2.31
C TYR A 207 3.96 -26.73 1.41
N PHE A 208 3.75 -25.48 0.99
CA PHE A 208 2.60 -25.11 0.14
C PHE A 208 2.74 -25.57 -1.32
N ALA A 209 3.95 -25.86 -1.79
CA ALA A 209 4.20 -26.37 -3.13
C ALA A 209 4.05 -27.89 -3.26
N GLN A 210 3.88 -28.62 -2.15
CA GLN A 210 3.64 -30.07 -2.19
C GLN A 210 2.25 -30.38 -2.77
N ASP A 211 2.18 -31.36 -3.68
CA ASP A 211 0.95 -31.75 -4.36
C ASP A 211 -0.21 -32.05 -3.40
N CYS A 212 0.09 -32.71 -2.26
CA CYS A 212 -0.91 -33.04 -1.23
C CYS A 212 -1.50 -31.82 -0.51
N ASN A 213 -0.84 -30.66 -0.58
CA ASN A 213 -1.27 -29.43 0.08
C ASN A 213 -1.87 -28.41 -0.89
N LEU A 214 -1.89 -28.69 -2.20
CA LEU A 214 -2.36 -27.73 -3.21
C LEU A 214 -3.82 -27.33 -2.98
N ASP A 215 -4.71 -28.28 -2.69
CA ASP A 215 -6.12 -27.99 -2.43
C ASP A 215 -6.29 -27.07 -1.20
N ALA A 216 -5.53 -27.33 -0.13
CA ALA A 216 -5.54 -26.49 1.06
C ALA A 216 -4.97 -25.09 0.77
N ALA A 217 -3.90 -25.01 -0.02
CA ALA A 217 -3.29 -23.75 -0.44
C ALA A 217 -4.26 -22.92 -1.30
N ASP A 218 -4.95 -23.53 -2.26
CA ASP A 218 -5.95 -22.86 -3.09
C ASP A 218 -7.17 -22.43 -2.29
N PHE A 219 -7.62 -23.25 -1.33
CA PHE A 219 -8.67 -22.86 -0.40
C PHE A 219 -8.30 -21.59 0.37
N ILE A 220 -7.09 -21.54 0.94
CA ILE A 220 -6.57 -20.34 1.62
C ILE A 220 -6.51 -19.17 0.64
N ARG A 221 -5.96 -19.38 -0.57
CA ARG A 221 -5.79 -18.35 -1.59
C ARG A 221 -7.11 -17.67 -1.96
N ILE A 222 -8.17 -18.45 -2.18
CA ILE A 222 -9.52 -17.93 -2.51
C ILE A 222 -10.08 -17.09 -1.36
N ARG A 223 -9.86 -17.51 -0.10
CA ARG A 223 -10.33 -16.77 1.08
C ARG A 223 -9.55 -15.48 1.30
N LEU A 224 -8.24 -15.47 1.07
CA LEU A 224 -7.40 -14.27 1.18
C LEU A 224 -7.86 -13.14 0.25
N LYS A 225 -8.47 -13.45 -0.91
CA LYS A 225 -9.05 -12.46 -1.83
C LYS A 225 -10.15 -11.62 -1.19
N LYS A 226 -10.88 -12.17 -0.21
CA LYS A 226 -11.98 -11.48 0.48
C LYS A 226 -11.50 -10.55 1.60
N ILE A 227 -10.24 -10.68 2.03
CA ILE A 227 -9.70 -9.85 3.11
C ILE A 227 -9.44 -8.44 2.59
N CYS A 228 -10.30 -7.50 2.99
CA CYS A 228 -10.19 -6.10 2.66
C CYS A 228 -9.18 -5.35 3.56
N ILE A 229 -8.67 -4.22 3.09
CA ILE A 229 -7.79 -3.36 3.89
C ILE A 229 -8.62 -2.57 4.90
N LEU A 230 -8.69 -3.08 6.12
CA LEU A 230 -9.41 -2.45 7.24
C LEU A 230 -8.97 -1.01 7.51
N LYS A 231 -7.69 -0.65 7.27
CA LYS A 231 -7.18 0.69 7.56
C LYS A 231 -7.91 1.79 6.78
N GLY A 232 -8.21 1.57 5.50
CA GLY A 232 -8.92 2.53 4.66
C GLY A 232 -10.36 2.70 5.12
N ILE A 233 -11.04 1.58 5.37
CA ILE A 233 -12.40 1.56 5.89
C ILE A 233 -12.47 2.27 7.25
N LEU A 234 -11.58 1.94 8.20
CA LEU A 234 -11.53 2.57 9.52
C LEU A 234 -11.25 4.07 9.44
N LYS A 235 -10.44 4.54 8.49
CA LYS A 235 -10.23 5.97 8.24
C LYS A 235 -11.53 6.64 7.79
N ARG A 236 -12.28 6.03 6.86
CA ARG A 236 -13.60 6.51 6.41
C ARG A 236 -14.64 6.49 7.54
N VAL A 237 -14.63 5.46 8.40
CA VAL A 237 -15.46 5.39 9.62
C VAL A 237 -15.19 6.60 10.50
N LYS A 238 -13.91 6.83 10.84
CA LYS A 238 -13.50 7.97 11.68
C LYS A 238 -13.89 9.32 11.07
N SER A 239 -13.83 9.45 9.75
CA SER A 239 -14.22 10.67 9.03
C SER A 239 -15.72 10.78 8.72
N GLN A 240 -16.56 9.85 9.21
CA GLN A 240 -18.01 9.80 8.94
C GLN A 240 -18.39 9.70 7.44
N ARG A 241 -17.48 9.20 6.60
CA ARG A 241 -17.68 9.04 5.14
C ARG A 241 -17.87 7.57 4.75
N LEU A 242 -18.55 6.80 5.60
CA LEU A 242 -18.69 5.37 5.36
C LEU A 242 -19.74 5.09 4.30
N THR A 243 -19.40 4.25 3.32
CA THR A 243 -20.31 3.83 2.26
C THR A 243 -21.01 2.51 2.61
N LEU A 244 -22.12 2.19 1.94
CA LEU A 244 -22.76 0.87 2.09
C LEU A 244 -21.83 -0.26 1.64
N ASN A 245 -20.97 0.00 0.64
CA ASN A 245 -19.97 -0.97 0.17
C ASN A 245 -18.93 -1.28 1.25
N ASP A 246 -18.50 -0.27 2.02
CA ASP A 246 -17.61 -0.46 3.17
C ASP A 246 -18.23 -1.37 4.24
N TRP A 247 -19.50 -1.16 4.57
CA TRP A 247 -20.24 -2.03 5.50
C TRP A 247 -20.34 -3.47 4.99
N ARG A 248 -20.65 -3.63 3.69
CA ARG A 248 -20.67 -4.94 3.04
C ARG A 248 -19.30 -5.62 3.14
N ASN A 249 -18.24 -4.91 2.78
CA ASN A 249 -16.86 -5.40 2.84
C ASN A 249 -16.42 -5.79 4.25
N LEU A 250 -16.92 -5.16 5.31
CA LEU A 250 -16.66 -5.58 6.70
C LEU A 250 -17.42 -6.84 7.09
N TYR A 251 -18.64 -7.00 6.59
CA TYR A 251 -19.52 -8.11 6.96
C TYR A 251 -19.27 -9.38 6.12
N THR A 252 -18.78 -9.24 4.88
CA THR A 252 -18.55 -10.36 3.97
C THR A 252 -17.16 -11.00 4.06
N VAL A 253 -16.32 -10.53 4.99
CA VAL A 253 -15.00 -11.12 5.31
C VAL A 253 -15.16 -12.47 5.99
#